data_AF-A0A661UEL7-F1
#
_entry.id   AF-A0A661UEL7-F1
#
_cell.length_a   1.000
_cell.length_b   1.000
_cell.length_c   1.000
_cell.angle_alpha   90.00
_cell.angle_beta   90.00
_cell.angle_gamma   90.00
#
_symmetry.space_group_name_H-M   'P 1'
#
loop_
_entity.id
_entity.type
_entity.pdbx_description
1 polymer ?
#
loop_
_entity_poly.entity_id
_entity_poly.type
_entity_poly.pdbx_seq_one_letter_code
_entity_poly.pdbx_strand_id
1 'polypeptide(L)'
;KKFTAGAVSTKTTDLENKIFRQKTGKKFSQYKKEVEAIYQPDIFQEEPEEPLSKPEIYLKPEEEIINPWQLHQSYIFVQVEDGLLIIDQHAAHERIIYEKILHRIHGAPAQTQKLLFPIVIELPSYMTQTIPDLISENLDIFSKIGFSLKTFSGNSIVIDEIPAELSDWNGGDVFIEILKQLEEEFKETEDFRDSIAKSVSCKAAIKAGKRMTRKEMLALINDLFACEVPYFCPHGRPLIIKMTMTEFEKRFKRIE
;
A
#
# COMPACT_ATOMS: atom_id res chain seq x y z
N LYS A 1 19.27 28.74 26.98
CA LYS A 1 19.51 29.39 28.29
C LYS A 1 19.68 28.28 29.32
N LYS A 2 20.90 28.08 29.86
CA LYS A 2 21.16 27.11 30.94
C LYS A 2 20.62 27.68 32.25
N PHE A 3 19.83 26.90 32.99
CA PHE A 3 19.44 27.22 34.36
C PHE A 3 20.42 26.54 35.31
N THR A 4 21.15 27.33 36.09
CA THR A 4 21.97 26.85 37.22
C THR A 4 21.13 26.89 38.49
N ALA A 5 20.96 25.74 39.15
CA ALA A 5 20.26 25.64 40.43
C ALA A 5 21.15 26.19 41.56
N GLY A 6 20.68 27.25 42.24
CA GLY A 6 21.30 27.78 43.46
C GLY A 6 20.99 26.91 44.67
N ALA A 7 21.99 26.72 45.53
CA ALA A 7 21.90 25.93 46.76
C ALA A 7 20.84 26.49 47.73
N VAL A 8 19.91 25.64 48.18
CA VAL A 8 18.88 25.97 49.17
C VAL A 8 19.42 25.77 50.58
N SER A 9 19.33 26.81 51.41
CA SER A 9 19.74 26.84 52.82
C SER A 9 18.98 25.81 53.67
N THR A 10 19.71 24.90 54.33
CA THR A 10 19.21 23.73 55.06
C THR A 10 19.00 23.98 56.57
N LYS A 11 18.16 24.94 56.95
CA LYS A 11 17.72 25.05 58.35
C LYS A 11 16.21 24.82 58.47
N THR A 12 15.86 23.66 59.02
CA THR A 12 14.48 23.27 59.32
C THR A 12 13.89 24.22 60.36
N THR A 13 12.70 24.74 60.08
CA THR A 13 12.03 25.72 60.95
C THR A 13 11.30 25.03 62.11
N ASP A 14 11.09 25.76 63.21
CA ASP A 14 10.38 25.23 64.39
C ASP A 14 8.93 24.82 64.08
N LEU A 15 8.32 25.42 63.06
CA LEU A 15 6.99 25.08 62.57
C LEU A 15 6.97 23.70 61.89
N GLU A 16 7.95 23.40 61.04
CA GLU A 16 8.09 22.11 60.37
C GLU A 16 8.31 20.97 61.38
N ASN A 17 9.14 21.23 62.40
CA ASN A 17 9.37 20.29 63.49
C ASN A 17 8.09 19.99 64.29
N LYS A 18 7.24 20.99 64.52
CA LYS A 18 5.99 20.84 65.30
C LYS A 18 4.94 20.05 64.51
N ILE A 19 4.78 20.34 63.23
CA ILE A 19 3.83 19.66 62.33
C ILE A 19 4.20 18.18 62.18
N PHE A 20 5.50 17.88 61.99
CA PHE A 20 5.95 16.51 61.77
C PHE A 20 5.80 15.63 63.03
N ARG A 21 6.10 16.20 64.20
CA ARG A 21 5.97 15.50 65.49
C ARG A 21 4.51 15.17 65.83
N GLN A 22 3.57 16.03 65.42
CA GLN A 22 2.14 15.78 65.60
C GLN A 22 1.62 14.61 64.75
N LYS A 23 2.18 14.39 63.57
CA LYS A 23 1.74 13.34 62.64
C LYS A 23 2.41 11.98 62.87
N THR A 24 3.67 11.95 63.29
CA THR A 24 4.47 10.70 63.33
C THR A 24 4.94 10.29 64.73
N GLY A 25 4.77 11.16 65.75
CA GLY A 25 5.23 10.91 67.12
C GLY A 25 6.76 10.97 67.32
N LYS A 26 7.56 11.03 66.25
CA LYS A 26 9.03 11.08 66.30
C LYS A 26 9.57 12.49 66.05
N LYS A 27 10.80 12.78 66.53
CA LYS A 27 11.50 14.05 66.23
C LYS A 27 12.04 14.00 64.80
N PHE A 28 11.88 15.08 64.03
CA PHE A 28 12.37 15.19 62.64
C PHE A 28 13.87 14.90 62.50
N SER A 29 14.67 15.20 63.52
CA SER A 29 16.11 14.91 63.56
C SER A 29 16.45 13.41 63.48
N GLN A 30 15.57 12.52 63.95
CA GLN A 30 15.77 11.07 63.81
C GLN A 30 15.50 10.60 62.38
N TYR A 31 14.48 11.18 61.72
CA TYR A 31 14.16 10.87 60.34
C TYR A 31 15.23 11.40 59.38
N LYS A 32 15.81 12.58 59.66
CA LYS A 32 16.92 13.13 58.86
C LYS A 32 18.15 12.20 58.83
N LYS A 33 18.47 11.55 59.95
CA LYS A 33 19.56 10.55 60.01
C LYS A 33 19.25 9.29 59.20
N GLU A 34 18.00 8.84 59.19
CA GLU A 34 17.57 7.71 58.34
C GLU A 34 17.61 8.08 56.85
N VAL A 35 17.18 9.29 56.49
CA VAL A 35 17.22 9.79 55.12
C VAL A 35 18.66 10.02 54.65
N GLU A 36 19.54 10.59 55.47
CA GLU A 36 20.97 10.75 55.16
C GLU A 36 21.69 9.38 55.06
N ALA A 37 21.26 8.36 55.79
CA ALA A 37 21.81 7.00 55.69
C ALA A 37 21.39 6.25 54.41
N ILE A 38 20.25 6.63 53.82
CA ILE A 38 19.75 6.09 52.53
C ILE A 38 20.25 6.95 51.35
N TYR A 39 20.64 8.19 51.61
CA TYR A 39 21.12 9.12 50.60
C TYR A 39 22.50 8.69 50.09
N GLN A 40 22.52 8.03 48.95
CA GLN A 40 23.73 7.76 48.18
C GLN A 40 23.93 8.90 47.17
N PRO A 41 24.78 9.90 47.46
CA PRO A 41 25.04 11.00 46.53
C PRO A 41 25.68 10.53 45.22
N ASP A 42 26.25 9.31 45.22
CA ASP A 42 26.96 8.72 44.08
C ASP A 42 26.07 7.97 43.10
N ILE A 43 24.78 7.73 43.40
CA ILE A 43 23.83 7.17 42.41
C ILE A 43 23.67 8.11 41.20
N PHE A 44 23.89 9.41 41.39
CA PHE A 44 23.81 10.43 40.35
C PHE A 44 25.18 10.95 39.91
N GLN A 45 26.28 10.29 40.31
CA GLN A 45 27.51 10.49 39.55
C GLN A 45 27.24 9.95 38.16
N GLU A 46 27.24 10.84 37.16
CA GLU A 46 27.29 10.45 35.75
C GLU A 46 28.55 9.60 35.58
N GLU A 47 28.40 8.27 35.63
CA GLU A 47 29.38 7.39 35.01
C GLU A 47 29.59 7.93 33.60
N PRO A 48 30.83 8.04 33.11
CA PRO A 48 31.07 8.49 31.76
C PRO A 48 30.16 7.63 30.88
N GLU A 49 29.24 8.27 30.16
CA GLU A 49 28.40 7.60 29.19
C GLU A 49 29.37 6.90 28.23
N GLU A 50 29.66 5.61 28.49
CA GLU A 50 30.08 4.75 27.40
C GLU A 50 28.97 4.94 26.38
N PRO A 51 29.28 5.41 25.16
CA PRO A 51 28.26 5.59 24.17
C PRO A 51 27.61 4.23 24.05
N LEU A 52 26.38 4.12 24.59
CA LEU A 52 25.48 3.03 24.30
C LEU A 52 25.41 3.11 22.78
N SER A 53 26.20 2.28 22.11
CA SER A 53 26.02 2.05 20.70
C SER A 53 24.58 1.62 20.66
N LYS A 54 23.72 2.52 20.16
CA LYS A 54 22.39 2.12 19.74
C LYS A 54 22.67 0.85 18.96
N PRO A 55 22.11 -0.31 19.31
CA PRO A 55 22.09 -1.38 18.34
C PRO A 55 21.40 -0.72 17.16
N GLU A 56 22.19 -0.34 16.17
CA GLU A 56 21.69 -0.06 14.85
C GLU A 56 21.15 -1.43 14.48
N ILE A 57 19.88 -1.64 14.81
CA ILE A 57 19.07 -2.62 14.14
C ILE A 57 19.03 -2.06 12.73
N TYR A 58 20.09 -2.36 11.97
CA TYR A 58 20.09 -2.26 10.53
C TYR A 58 19.05 -3.27 10.09
N LEU A 59 17.78 -2.84 10.15
CA LEU A 59 16.75 -3.46 9.33
C LEU A 59 17.25 -3.25 7.92
N LYS A 60 17.91 -4.28 7.40
CA LYS A 60 18.32 -4.31 6.01
C LYS A 60 17.09 -3.92 5.18
N PRO A 61 17.24 -3.07 4.15
CA PRO A 61 16.14 -2.80 3.23
C PRO A 61 15.47 -4.11 2.82
N GLU A 62 14.15 -4.11 2.68
CA GLU A 62 13.40 -5.31 2.26
C GLU A 62 13.97 -5.88 0.94
N GLU A 63 14.54 -5.02 0.10
CA GLU A 63 15.31 -5.30 -1.12
C GLU A 63 16.57 -6.18 -0.94
N GLU A 64 17.15 -6.18 0.26
CA GLU A 64 18.30 -7.02 0.62
C GLU A 64 17.90 -8.36 1.24
N ILE A 65 16.65 -8.48 1.69
CA ILE A 65 16.09 -9.70 2.28
C ILE A 65 15.34 -10.50 1.20
N ILE A 66 14.53 -9.81 0.41
CA ILE A 66 13.78 -10.32 -0.72
C ILE A 66 14.45 -9.83 -1.99
N ASN A 67 15.05 -10.75 -2.75
CA ASN A 67 15.74 -10.45 -4.00
C ASN A 67 14.93 -10.94 -5.21
N PRO A 68 13.88 -10.23 -5.63
CA PRO A 68 13.11 -10.60 -6.80
C PRO A 68 13.94 -10.36 -8.06
N TRP A 69 13.76 -11.23 -9.04
CA TRP A 69 14.35 -11.08 -10.36
C TRP A 69 13.32 -11.35 -11.45
N GLN A 70 13.52 -10.69 -12.58
CA GLN A 70 12.58 -10.73 -13.69
C GLN A 70 13.08 -11.69 -14.76
N LEU A 71 12.22 -12.61 -15.22
CA LEU A 71 12.45 -13.50 -16.34
C LEU A 71 11.69 -13.00 -17.57
N HIS A 72 12.40 -12.83 -18.69
CA HIS A 72 11.83 -12.43 -19.99
C HIS A 72 10.91 -11.21 -19.98
N GLN A 73 11.07 -10.32 -18.99
CA GLN A 73 10.21 -9.13 -18.81
C GLN A 73 8.71 -9.47 -18.65
N SER A 74 8.40 -10.65 -18.12
CA SER A 74 7.03 -11.16 -17.98
C SER A 74 6.77 -11.84 -16.64
N TYR A 75 7.77 -12.52 -16.07
CA TYR A 75 7.61 -13.25 -14.82
C TYR A 75 8.55 -12.71 -13.75
N ILE A 76 8.07 -12.64 -12.52
CA ILE A 76 8.88 -12.28 -11.36
C ILE A 76 9.11 -13.55 -10.54
N PHE A 77 10.36 -13.77 -10.19
CA PHE A 77 10.80 -14.90 -9.40
C PHE A 77 11.30 -14.41 -8.05
N VAL A 78 10.84 -15.04 -6.98
CA VAL A 78 11.24 -14.71 -5.61
C VAL A 78 11.46 -15.98 -4.81
N GLN A 79 12.62 -16.10 -4.19
CA GLN A 79 12.92 -17.19 -3.28
C GLN A 79 12.10 -17.02 -2.00
N VAL A 80 11.52 -18.11 -1.53
CA VAL A 80 10.83 -18.22 -0.24
C VAL A 80 11.47 -19.34 0.59
N GLU A 81 11.12 -19.46 1.86
CA GLU A 81 11.78 -20.39 2.80
C GLU A 81 11.78 -21.85 2.30
N ASP A 82 10.70 -22.29 1.67
CA ASP A 82 10.50 -23.68 1.23
C ASP A 82 10.55 -23.87 -0.29
N GLY A 83 11.02 -22.86 -1.05
CA GLY A 83 11.18 -22.97 -2.50
C GLY A 83 11.20 -21.64 -3.26
N LEU A 84 10.47 -21.60 -4.37
CA LEU A 84 10.47 -20.50 -5.34
C LEU A 84 9.03 -20.13 -5.70
N LEU A 85 8.69 -18.85 -5.63
CA LEU A 85 7.47 -18.31 -6.21
C LEU A 85 7.75 -17.71 -7.58
N ILE A 86 6.84 -17.97 -8.50
CA ILE A 86 6.83 -17.47 -9.88
C ILE A 86 5.52 -16.71 -10.05
N ILE A 87 5.60 -15.43 -10.38
CA ILE A 87 4.47 -14.51 -10.45
C ILE A 87 4.37 -13.98 -11.87
N ASP A 88 3.18 -14.06 -12.48
CA ASP A 88 2.89 -13.36 -13.73
C ASP A 88 2.76 -11.86 -13.46
N GLN A 89 3.72 -11.08 -13.96
CA GLN A 89 3.80 -9.63 -13.72
C GLN A 89 2.57 -8.88 -14.24
N HIS A 90 2.13 -9.23 -15.44
CA HIS A 90 1.04 -8.51 -16.10
C HIS A 90 -0.26 -8.80 -15.37
N ALA A 91 -0.56 -10.08 -15.16
CA ALA A 91 -1.79 -10.49 -14.52
C ALA A 91 -1.84 -10.10 -13.03
N ALA A 92 -0.69 -10.04 -12.34
CA ALA A 92 -0.61 -9.50 -10.98
C ALA A 92 -1.01 -8.02 -10.95
N HIS A 93 -0.51 -7.22 -11.90
CA HIS A 93 -0.89 -5.81 -11.97
C HIS A 93 -2.36 -5.61 -12.34
N GLU A 94 -2.90 -6.43 -13.25
CA GLU A 94 -4.35 -6.46 -13.53
C GLU A 94 -5.17 -6.71 -12.27
N ARG A 95 -4.82 -7.73 -11.47
CA ARG A 95 -5.51 -8.04 -10.20
C ARG A 95 -5.49 -6.86 -9.23
N ILE A 96 -4.33 -6.25 -9.04
CA ILE A 96 -4.17 -5.09 -8.15
C ILE A 96 -5.07 -3.93 -8.58
N ILE A 97 -5.10 -3.60 -9.87
CA ILE A 97 -5.93 -2.50 -10.39
C ILE A 97 -7.41 -2.86 -10.28
N TYR A 98 -7.79 -4.09 -10.63
CA TYR A 98 -9.16 -4.57 -10.55
C TYR A 98 -9.72 -4.41 -9.13
N GLU A 99 -9.00 -4.86 -8.10
CA GLU A 99 -9.47 -4.71 -6.72
C GLU A 99 -9.51 -3.25 -6.26
N LYS A 100 -8.51 -2.44 -6.65
CA LYS A 100 -8.54 -0.98 -6.41
C LYS A 100 -9.80 -0.35 -7.01
N ILE A 101 -10.22 -0.77 -8.21
CA ILE A 101 -11.45 -0.29 -8.85
C ILE A 101 -12.69 -0.74 -8.08
N LEU A 102 -12.78 -2.01 -7.69
CA LEU A 102 -13.92 -2.49 -6.89
C LEU A 102 -14.04 -1.73 -5.56
N HIS A 103 -12.93 -1.50 -4.86
CA HIS A 103 -12.92 -0.70 -3.64
C HIS A 103 -13.42 0.73 -3.88
N ARG A 104 -13.06 1.36 -5.02
CA ARG A 104 -13.56 2.69 -5.40
C ARG A 104 -15.06 2.70 -5.63
N ILE A 105 -15.59 1.69 -6.31
CA ILE A 105 -17.04 1.54 -6.51
C ILE A 105 -17.78 1.47 -5.17
N HIS A 106 -17.13 0.88 -4.15
CA HIS A 106 -17.64 0.79 -2.77
C HIS A 106 -17.30 1.99 -1.87
N GLY A 107 -16.69 3.05 -2.41
CA GLY A 107 -16.50 4.34 -1.72
C GLY A 107 -15.07 4.69 -1.35
N ALA A 108 -14.07 3.87 -1.71
CA ALA A 108 -12.68 4.28 -1.60
C ALA A 108 -12.40 5.47 -2.55
N PRO A 109 -11.51 6.40 -2.18
CA PRO A 109 -11.17 7.54 -3.04
C PRO A 109 -10.47 7.08 -4.33
N ALA A 110 -10.85 7.67 -5.46
CA ALA A 110 -10.14 7.49 -6.72
C ALA A 110 -8.93 8.44 -6.82
N GLN A 111 -7.83 7.92 -7.33
CA GLN A 111 -6.73 8.74 -7.82
C GLN A 111 -6.98 9.03 -9.29
N THR A 112 -7.01 10.30 -9.64
CA THR A 112 -7.40 10.76 -10.97
C THR A 112 -6.38 11.72 -11.55
N GLN A 113 -6.38 11.80 -12.87
CA GLN A 113 -5.60 12.75 -13.64
C GLN A 113 -6.55 13.60 -14.49
N LYS A 114 -6.56 14.90 -14.23
CA LYS A 114 -7.28 15.86 -15.06
C LYS A 114 -6.53 16.07 -16.37
N LEU A 115 -7.26 16.05 -17.49
CA LEU A 115 -6.68 16.33 -18.79
C LEU A 115 -6.41 17.83 -18.95
N LEU A 116 -5.35 18.18 -19.70
CA LEU A 116 -5.04 19.58 -20.01
C LEU A 116 -6.19 20.26 -20.77
N PHE A 117 -6.84 19.51 -21.66
CA PHE A 117 -8.03 19.90 -22.39
C PHE A 117 -9.03 18.74 -22.39
N PRO A 118 -10.34 19.01 -22.27
CA PRO A 118 -11.37 18.02 -22.53
C PRO A 118 -11.19 17.37 -23.90
N ILE A 119 -11.34 16.05 -23.97
CA ILE A 119 -11.28 15.29 -25.21
C ILE A 119 -12.68 14.84 -25.58
N VAL A 120 -13.06 15.07 -26.83
CA VAL A 120 -14.30 14.55 -27.41
C VAL A 120 -13.98 13.25 -28.13
N ILE A 121 -14.60 12.17 -27.68
CA ILE A 121 -14.47 10.84 -28.27
C ILE A 121 -15.75 10.55 -29.06
N GLU A 122 -15.59 10.31 -30.36
CA GLU A 122 -16.67 9.83 -31.21
C GLU A 122 -16.75 8.31 -31.13
N LEU A 123 -17.91 7.78 -30.73
CA LEU A 123 -18.15 6.35 -30.69
C LEU A 123 -18.25 5.79 -32.11
N PRO A 124 -17.49 4.74 -32.44
CA PRO A 124 -17.65 4.02 -33.70
C PRO A 124 -19.08 3.51 -33.88
N SER A 125 -19.60 3.54 -35.11
CA SER A 125 -21.00 3.19 -35.42
C SER A 125 -21.47 1.82 -34.92
N TYR A 126 -20.56 0.87 -34.72
CA TYR A 126 -20.92 -0.46 -34.20
C TYR A 126 -21.19 -0.49 -32.69
N MET A 127 -20.76 0.54 -31.95
CA MET A 127 -20.96 0.67 -30.49
C MET A 127 -22.19 1.49 -30.11
N THR A 128 -22.78 2.22 -31.07
CA THR A 128 -23.76 3.28 -30.79
C THR A 128 -25.13 2.76 -30.35
N GLN A 129 -25.35 1.45 -30.35
CA GLN A 129 -26.61 0.85 -29.92
C GLN A 129 -26.63 0.56 -28.42
N THR A 130 -25.54 0.02 -27.86
CA THR A 130 -25.50 -0.45 -26.46
C THR A 130 -24.73 0.50 -25.55
N ILE A 131 -23.59 1.01 -26.01
CA ILE A 131 -22.64 1.76 -25.17
C ILE A 131 -23.23 3.06 -24.62
N PRO A 132 -23.98 3.88 -25.39
CA PRO A 132 -24.56 5.11 -24.85
C PRO A 132 -25.46 4.87 -23.63
N ASP A 133 -26.30 3.84 -23.69
CA ASP A 133 -27.21 3.48 -22.61
C ASP A 133 -26.43 3.01 -21.38
N LEU A 134 -25.48 2.07 -21.57
CA LEU A 134 -24.59 1.59 -20.50
C LEU A 134 -23.84 2.71 -19.80
N ILE A 135 -23.36 3.72 -20.54
CA ILE A 135 -22.69 4.87 -19.94
C ILE A 135 -23.69 5.72 -19.16
N SER A 136 -24.84 6.04 -19.76
CA SER A 136 -25.84 6.92 -19.16
C SER A 136 -26.40 6.37 -17.84
N GLU A 137 -26.60 5.06 -17.76
CA GLU A 137 -27.12 4.36 -16.59
C GLU A 137 -26.08 4.24 -15.46
N ASN A 138 -24.79 4.34 -15.78
CA ASN A 138 -23.68 4.05 -14.85
C ASN A 138 -22.69 5.21 -14.70
N LEU A 139 -23.11 6.46 -14.96
CA LEU A 139 -22.26 7.65 -14.82
C LEU A 139 -21.66 7.79 -13.41
N ASP A 140 -22.39 7.38 -12.37
CA ASP A 140 -21.89 7.41 -11.00
C ASP A 140 -20.72 6.43 -10.78
N ILE A 141 -20.80 5.24 -11.38
CA ILE A 141 -19.73 4.24 -11.33
C ILE A 141 -18.51 4.75 -12.10
N PHE A 142 -18.69 5.30 -13.30
CA PHE A 142 -17.59 5.94 -14.05
C PHE A 142 -16.90 7.04 -13.23
N SER A 143 -17.69 7.89 -12.57
CA SER A 143 -17.16 8.93 -11.68
C SER A 143 -16.37 8.35 -10.50
N LYS A 144 -16.90 7.32 -9.83
CA LYS A 144 -16.23 6.65 -8.71
C LYS A 144 -14.91 6.01 -9.10
N ILE A 145 -14.79 5.44 -10.30
CA ILE A 145 -13.56 4.76 -10.73
C ILE A 145 -12.51 5.74 -11.27
N GLY A 146 -12.89 7.00 -11.52
CA GLY A 146 -11.99 8.10 -11.84
C GLY A 146 -12.21 8.78 -13.19
N PHE A 147 -13.31 8.47 -13.89
CA PHE A 147 -13.66 9.15 -15.14
C PHE A 147 -14.64 10.30 -14.92
N SER A 148 -14.36 11.48 -15.47
CA SER A 148 -15.35 12.54 -15.61
C SER A 148 -15.91 12.54 -17.03
N LEU A 149 -17.07 11.90 -17.20
CA LEU A 149 -17.76 11.80 -18.48
C LEU A 149 -18.91 12.80 -18.57
N LYS A 150 -19.06 13.44 -19.73
CA LYS A 150 -20.27 14.17 -20.11
C LYS A 150 -20.76 13.62 -21.44
N THR A 151 -22.00 13.16 -21.47
CA THR A 151 -22.64 12.77 -22.73
C THR A 151 -23.02 14.03 -23.50
N PHE A 152 -22.71 14.06 -24.80
CA PHE A 152 -23.16 15.11 -25.71
C PHE A 152 -24.27 14.54 -26.60
N SER A 153 -25.12 15.40 -27.17
CA SER A 153 -26.17 14.93 -28.09
C SER A 153 -25.55 14.21 -29.29
N GLY A 154 -25.86 12.92 -29.46
CA GLY A 154 -25.34 12.06 -30.52
C GLY A 154 -24.49 10.90 -29.98
N ASN A 155 -23.48 10.50 -30.76
CA ASN A 155 -22.58 9.37 -30.48
C ASN A 155 -21.24 9.83 -29.91
N SER A 156 -21.22 10.94 -29.15
CA SER A 156 -19.97 11.56 -28.67
C SER A 156 -19.95 11.70 -27.16
N ILE A 157 -18.79 11.43 -26.57
CA ILE A 157 -18.54 11.49 -25.13
C ILE A 157 -17.41 12.50 -24.89
N VAL A 158 -17.61 13.41 -23.94
CA VAL A 158 -16.56 14.33 -23.50
C VAL A 158 -15.93 13.80 -22.23
N ILE A 159 -14.60 13.75 -22.20
CA ILE A 159 -13.80 13.29 -21.06
C ILE A 159 -12.91 14.43 -20.59
N ASP A 160 -13.02 14.75 -19.30
CA ASP A 160 -12.26 15.83 -18.66
C ASP A 160 -11.19 15.29 -17.68
N GLU A 161 -11.40 14.06 -17.19
CA GLU A 161 -10.63 13.44 -16.12
C GLU A 161 -10.64 11.91 -16.30
N ILE A 162 -9.51 11.27 -15.99
CA ILE A 162 -9.29 9.84 -16.16
C ILE A 162 -8.68 9.21 -14.88
N PRO A 163 -8.83 7.90 -14.65
CA PRO A 163 -8.09 7.18 -13.62
C PRO A 163 -6.57 7.35 -13.79
N ALA A 164 -5.84 7.56 -12.68
CA ALA A 164 -4.39 7.78 -12.70
C ALA A 164 -3.60 6.57 -13.25
N GLU A 165 -4.19 5.36 -13.22
CA GLU A 165 -3.58 4.16 -13.77
C GLU A 165 -3.48 4.18 -15.32
N LEU A 166 -4.29 4.99 -16.00
CA LEU A 166 -4.30 5.10 -17.47
C LEU A 166 -3.23 6.07 -17.98
N SER A 167 -1.97 5.67 -17.80
CA SER A 167 -0.80 6.46 -18.20
C SER A 167 -0.65 6.67 -19.72
N ASP A 168 -1.14 5.74 -20.55
CA ASP A 168 -1.06 5.80 -22.01
C ASP A 168 -2.44 6.12 -22.63
N TRP A 169 -2.94 7.32 -22.32
CA TRP A 169 -4.29 7.73 -22.71
C TRP A 169 -4.46 7.91 -24.24
N ASN A 170 -3.36 8.13 -24.97
CA ASN A 170 -3.27 8.32 -26.42
C ASN A 170 -4.55 8.87 -27.08
N GLY A 171 -4.93 10.12 -26.78
CA GLY A 171 -6.05 10.79 -27.45
C GLY A 171 -7.45 10.18 -27.22
N GLY A 172 -7.60 9.23 -26.29
CA GLY A 172 -8.87 8.56 -25.99
C GLY A 172 -9.04 7.17 -26.62
N ASP A 173 -8.07 6.69 -27.42
CA ASP A 173 -8.16 5.37 -28.06
C ASP A 173 -8.31 4.25 -27.02
N VAL A 174 -7.56 4.35 -25.92
CA VAL A 174 -7.63 3.38 -24.81
C VAL A 174 -9.04 3.32 -24.21
N PHE A 175 -9.79 4.42 -24.22
CA PHE A 175 -11.16 4.44 -23.71
C PHE A 175 -12.11 3.68 -24.63
N ILE A 176 -11.97 3.83 -25.95
CA ILE A 176 -12.73 3.01 -26.90
C ILE A 176 -12.42 1.52 -26.70
N GLU A 177 -11.16 1.16 -26.46
CA GLU A 177 -10.80 -0.22 -26.14
C GLU A 177 -11.40 -0.71 -24.81
N ILE A 178 -11.48 0.15 -23.80
CA ILE A 178 -12.15 -0.16 -22.52
C ILE A 178 -13.64 -0.40 -22.76
N LEU A 179 -14.30 0.46 -23.53
CA LEU A 179 -15.72 0.31 -23.86
C LEU A 179 -15.99 -0.94 -24.68
N LYS A 180 -15.09 -1.29 -25.60
CA LYS A 180 -15.17 -2.55 -26.34
C LYS A 180 -15.12 -3.76 -25.41
N GLN A 181 -14.11 -3.82 -24.53
CA GLN A 181 -13.97 -4.90 -23.58
C GLN A 181 -15.17 -4.95 -22.62
N LEU A 182 -15.66 -3.79 -22.19
CA LEU A 182 -16.84 -3.69 -21.32
C LEU A 182 -18.06 -4.34 -21.97
N GLU A 183 -18.32 -4.06 -23.25
CA GLU A 183 -19.45 -4.66 -23.95
C GLU A 183 -19.31 -6.19 -24.07
N GLU A 184 -18.09 -6.70 -24.27
CA GLU A 184 -17.81 -8.14 -24.33
C GLU A 184 -18.00 -8.81 -22.96
N GLU A 185 -17.40 -8.27 -21.89
CA GLU A 185 -17.53 -8.80 -20.51
C GLU A 185 -18.96 -8.71 -19.98
N PHE A 186 -19.69 -7.63 -20.31
CA PHE A 186 -21.05 -7.42 -19.84
C PHE A 186 -22.03 -8.41 -20.47
N LYS A 187 -21.81 -8.83 -21.72
CA LYS A 187 -22.60 -9.88 -22.37
C LYS A 187 -22.46 -11.24 -21.68
N GLU A 188 -21.34 -11.49 -21.00
CA GLU A 188 -21.10 -12.76 -20.31
C GLU A 188 -21.58 -12.74 -18.86
N THR A 189 -21.39 -11.62 -18.16
CA THR A 189 -21.61 -11.56 -16.71
C THR A 189 -22.93 -10.89 -16.30
N GLU A 190 -23.45 -9.99 -17.15
CA GLU A 190 -24.53 -9.05 -16.81
C GLU A 190 -24.26 -8.19 -15.54
N ASP A 191 -23.02 -8.19 -15.03
CA ASP A 191 -22.57 -7.37 -13.91
C ASP A 191 -21.69 -6.24 -14.44
N PHE A 192 -22.26 -5.04 -14.49
CA PHE A 192 -21.54 -3.85 -14.96
C PHE A 192 -20.29 -3.55 -14.13
N ARG A 193 -20.34 -3.74 -12.80
CA ARG A 193 -19.24 -3.37 -11.89
C ARG A 193 -18.02 -4.27 -12.12
N ASP A 194 -18.26 -5.57 -12.24
CA ASP A 194 -17.21 -6.53 -12.56
C ASP A 194 -16.65 -6.30 -13.97
N SER A 195 -17.55 -6.11 -14.94
CA SER A 195 -17.18 -5.91 -16.35
C SER A 195 -16.32 -4.66 -16.56
N ILE A 196 -16.68 -3.52 -15.95
CA ILE A 196 -15.88 -2.30 -16.07
C ILE A 196 -14.55 -2.42 -15.34
N ALA A 197 -14.52 -3.09 -14.17
CA ALA A 197 -13.30 -3.28 -13.42
C ALA A 197 -12.28 -4.14 -14.19
N LYS A 198 -12.73 -5.25 -14.79
CA LYS A 198 -11.90 -6.08 -15.68
C LYS A 198 -11.39 -5.26 -16.86
N SER A 199 -12.29 -4.55 -17.54
CA SER A 199 -11.97 -3.79 -18.75
C SER A 199 -10.92 -2.71 -18.52
N VAL A 200 -11.08 -1.90 -17.47
CA VAL A 200 -10.10 -0.87 -17.11
C VAL A 200 -8.80 -1.51 -16.65
N SER A 201 -8.85 -2.56 -15.81
CA SER A 201 -7.63 -3.23 -15.31
C SER A 201 -6.77 -3.80 -16.43
N CYS A 202 -7.37 -4.41 -17.45
CA CYS A 202 -6.65 -5.00 -18.58
C CYS A 202 -5.90 -3.93 -19.40
N LYS A 203 -6.53 -2.77 -19.58
CA LYS A 203 -5.94 -1.67 -20.36
C LYS A 203 -4.92 -0.85 -19.58
N ALA A 204 -5.14 -0.68 -18.28
CA ALA A 204 -4.26 0.06 -17.37
C ALA A 204 -3.05 -0.76 -16.88
N ALA A 205 -3.13 -2.10 -16.92
CA ALA A 205 -2.05 -2.95 -16.44
C ALA A 205 -0.74 -2.76 -17.23
N ILE A 206 0.36 -3.19 -16.59
CA ILE A 206 1.69 -3.06 -17.17
C ILE A 206 1.72 -3.91 -18.42
N LYS A 207 2.10 -3.33 -19.56
CA LYS A 207 2.19 -4.06 -20.81
C LYS A 207 3.23 -5.18 -20.69
N ALA A 208 2.93 -6.32 -21.31
CA ALA A 208 3.86 -7.44 -21.41
C ALA A 208 5.20 -6.95 -22.01
N GLY A 209 6.31 -7.40 -21.44
CA GLY A 209 7.65 -6.98 -21.87
C GLY A 209 8.18 -5.71 -21.19
N LYS A 210 7.46 -5.09 -20.24
CA LYS A 210 8.02 -3.97 -19.47
C LYS A 210 9.08 -4.46 -18.48
N ARG A 211 10.31 -3.97 -18.65
CA ARG A 211 11.38 -4.15 -17.65
C ARG A 211 11.04 -3.43 -16.34
N MET A 212 11.26 -4.10 -15.22
CA MET A 212 11.06 -3.53 -13.88
C MET A 212 12.38 -3.45 -13.10
N THR A 213 12.52 -2.41 -12.31
CA THR A 213 13.53 -2.31 -11.25
C THR A 213 13.16 -3.24 -10.09
N ARG A 214 14.12 -3.59 -9.23
CA ARG A 214 13.85 -4.40 -8.02
C ARG A 214 12.81 -3.75 -7.12
N LYS A 215 12.90 -2.43 -6.94
CA LYS A 215 11.95 -1.65 -6.15
C LYS A 215 10.53 -1.74 -6.71
N GLU A 216 10.36 -1.62 -8.02
CA GLU A 216 9.05 -1.78 -8.67
C GLU A 216 8.51 -3.22 -8.52
N MET A 217 9.37 -4.24 -8.63
CA MET A 217 8.95 -5.63 -8.43
C MET A 217 8.49 -5.89 -7.00
N LEU A 218 9.21 -5.38 -6.00
CA LEU A 218 8.79 -5.51 -4.59
C LEU A 218 7.49 -4.77 -4.32
N ALA A 219 7.34 -3.54 -4.86
CA ALA A 219 6.09 -2.80 -4.73
C ALA A 219 4.92 -3.59 -5.34
N LEU A 220 5.11 -4.20 -6.52
CA LEU A 220 4.09 -5.04 -7.15
C LEU A 220 3.75 -6.28 -6.30
N ILE A 221 4.77 -6.96 -5.75
CA ILE A 221 4.58 -8.12 -4.89
C ILE A 221 3.79 -7.72 -3.63
N ASN A 222 4.17 -6.62 -2.99
CA ASN A 222 3.51 -6.13 -1.77
C ASN A 222 2.06 -5.72 -2.05
N ASP A 223 1.81 -4.99 -3.14
CA ASP A 223 0.46 -4.63 -3.58
C ASP A 223 -0.37 -5.88 -3.91
N LEU A 224 0.23 -6.89 -4.56
CA LEU A 224 -0.46 -8.14 -4.89
C LEU A 224 -0.88 -8.89 -3.63
N PHE A 225 0.01 -9.05 -2.65
CA PHE A 225 -0.33 -9.76 -1.41
C PHE A 225 -1.21 -8.95 -0.46
N ALA A 226 -1.42 -7.66 -0.73
CA ALA A 226 -2.43 -6.84 -0.05
C ALA A 226 -3.85 -7.01 -0.62
N CYS A 227 -3.98 -7.63 -1.80
CA CYS A 227 -5.27 -7.95 -2.40
C CYS A 227 -6.02 -9.05 -1.62
N GLU A 228 -7.36 -9.02 -1.69
CA GLU A 228 -8.23 -10.04 -1.14
C GLU A 228 -8.04 -11.40 -1.85
N VAL A 229 -7.84 -11.39 -3.17
CA VAL A 229 -7.67 -12.61 -3.99
C VAL A 229 -6.38 -12.56 -4.83
N PRO A 230 -5.20 -12.84 -4.22
CA PRO A 230 -3.90 -12.68 -4.89
C PRO A 230 -3.51 -13.83 -5.82
N TYR A 231 -4.27 -14.93 -5.83
CA TYR A 231 -3.87 -16.18 -6.51
C TYR A 231 -4.40 -16.34 -7.93
N PHE A 232 -5.47 -15.63 -8.29
CA PHE A 232 -6.14 -15.73 -9.58
C PHE A 232 -6.30 -14.35 -10.19
N CYS A 233 -6.15 -14.20 -11.50
CA CYS A 233 -6.42 -12.94 -12.19
C CYS A 233 -7.94 -12.69 -12.25
N PRO A 234 -8.40 -11.48 -12.61
CA PRO A 234 -9.83 -11.19 -12.74
C PRO A 234 -10.60 -12.14 -13.69
N HIS A 235 -9.90 -12.78 -14.62
CA HIS A 235 -10.44 -13.77 -15.56
C HIS A 235 -10.22 -15.23 -15.13
N GLY A 236 -9.77 -15.48 -13.89
CA GLY A 236 -9.66 -16.83 -13.29
C GLY A 236 -8.35 -17.59 -13.58
N ARG A 237 -7.38 -17.03 -14.30
CA ARG A 237 -6.07 -17.67 -14.54
C ARG A 237 -5.19 -17.61 -13.28
N PRO A 238 -4.42 -18.65 -12.95
CA PRO A 238 -3.47 -18.58 -11.83
C PRO A 238 -2.41 -17.49 -12.02
N LEU A 239 -2.15 -16.72 -10.97
CA LEU A 239 -1.16 -15.63 -10.94
C LEU A 239 0.19 -16.06 -10.37
N ILE A 240 0.14 -16.97 -9.40
CA ILE A 240 1.28 -17.39 -8.60
C ILE A 240 1.43 -18.89 -8.75
N ILE A 241 2.63 -19.33 -9.11
CA ILE A 241 3.04 -20.73 -9.09
C ILE A 241 4.13 -20.87 -8.04
N LYS A 242 3.95 -21.81 -7.11
CA LYS A 242 4.97 -22.18 -6.13
C LYS A 242 5.65 -23.47 -6.59
N MET A 243 6.98 -23.46 -6.60
CA MET A 243 7.80 -24.66 -6.78
C MET A 243 8.59 -24.91 -5.49
N THR A 244 8.25 -25.98 -4.80
CA THR A 244 8.88 -26.38 -3.53
C THR A 244 10.26 -26.99 -3.76
N MET A 245 11.11 -26.99 -2.73
CA MET A 245 12.40 -27.68 -2.78
C MET A 245 12.26 -29.17 -3.11
N THR A 246 11.25 -29.85 -2.55
CA THR A 246 10.94 -31.24 -2.86
C THR A 246 10.64 -31.45 -4.35
N GLU A 247 9.90 -30.54 -4.99
CA GLU A 247 9.64 -30.62 -6.43
C GLU A 247 10.90 -30.41 -7.27
N PHE A 248 11.79 -29.50 -6.86
CA PHE A 248 13.11 -29.38 -7.48
C PHE A 248 13.90 -30.68 -7.36
N GLU A 249 13.99 -31.25 -6.15
CA GLU A 249 14.72 -32.49 -5.90
C GLU A 249 14.18 -33.66 -6.74
N LYS A 250 12.85 -33.79 -6.85
CA LYS A 250 12.22 -34.79 -7.74
C LYS A 250 12.56 -34.56 -9.21
N ARG A 251 12.46 -33.33 -9.71
CA ARG A 251 12.76 -33.00 -11.12
C ARG A 251 14.23 -33.27 -11.48
N PHE A 252 15.14 -33.13 -10.52
CA PHE A 252 16.56 -33.49 -10.66
C PHE A 252 16.88 -34.93 -10.27
N LYS A 253 15.88 -35.77 -9.95
CA LYS A 253 16.04 -37.17 -9.55
C LYS A 253 16.97 -37.37 -8.34
N ARG A 254 16.94 -36.42 -7.39
CA ARG A 254 17.67 -36.52 -6.11
C ARG A 254 16.88 -37.32 -5.06
N ILE A 255 15.56 -37.34 -5.21
CA ILE A 255 14.62 -38.13 -4.41
C ILE A 255 13.58 -38.76 -5.35
N GLU A 256 12.91 -39.81 -4.89
CA GLU A 256 11.85 -40.54 -5.62
C GLU A 256 10.48 -39.84 -5.58
#